data_AF-A0A397VV63-F1
#
_entry.id   AF-A0A397VV63-F1
#
_cell.length_a   1.000
_cell.length_b   1.000
_cell.length_c   1.000
_cell.angle_alpha   90.00
_cell.angle_beta   90.00
_cell.angle_gamma   90.00
#
_symmetry.space_group_name_H-M   'P 1'
#
loop_
_entity.id
_entity.type
_entity.pdbx_description
1 polymer ?
#
loop_
_entity_poly.entity_id
_entity_poly.type
_entity_poly.pdbx_seq_one_letter_code
_entity_poly.pdbx_strand_id
1 'polypeptide(L)'
;MGKLIWSQWARLIALTAGVFETIGGIFGLFYRIFTFEPLTSDLNPIFNPINIIAILCIFFGFIIVAIEIPVFPFKNTFVASSFIPRIILYFIIGGVSILNYQNVNPGLYLIISAIMYIAAARGGEGRHRVKQDDLRRKLVV
;
A
#
# COMPACT_ATOMS: atom_id res chain seq x y z
N MET A 1 20.45 15.67 17.24
CA MET A 1 20.42 15.29 15.81
C MET A 1 19.14 14.53 15.53
N GLY A 2 18.40 14.87 14.47
CA GLY A 2 17.07 14.30 14.19
C GLY A 2 17.16 12.80 13.89
N LYS A 3 16.45 11.98 14.66
CA LYS A 3 16.36 10.53 14.44
C LYS A 3 15.32 10.28 13.34
N LEU A 4 15.65 9.46 12.34
CA LEU A 4 14.70 9.07 11.30
C LEU A 4 13.52 8.33 11.95
N ILE A 5 12.29 8.78 11.69
CA ILE A 5 11.06 8.12 12.17
C ILE A 5 10.60 7.19 11.05
N TRP A 6 10.90 5.90 11.18
CA TRP A 6 10.70 4.91 10.12
C TRP A 6 9.22 4.78 9.74
N SER A 7 8.32 4.89 10.71
CA SER A 7 6.87 4.81 10.49
C SER A 7 6.32 5.97 9.66
N GLN A 8 6.86 7.19 9.82
CA GLN A 8 6.46 8.34 9.02
C GLN A 8 6.99 8.24 7.60
N TRP A 9 8.23 7.77 7.45
CA TRP A 9 8.85 7.50 6.15
C TRP A 9 8.09 6.42 5.38
N ALA A 10 7.77 5.31 6.04
CA ALA A 10 6.99 4.22 5.46
C ALA A 10 5.60 4.70 4.98
N ARG A 11 4.95 5.57 5.76
CA ARG A 11 3.66 6.18 5.42
C ARG A 11 3.73 7.08 4.20
N LEU A 12 4.77 7.90 4.10
CA LEU A 12 4.95 8.80 2.96
C LEU A 12 5.13 8.01 1.66
N ILE A 13 5.96 6.96 1.69
CA ILE A 13 6.13 6.06 0.55
C ILE A 13 4.82 5.36 0.21
N ALA A 14 4.10 4.79 1.18
CA ALA A 14 2.83 4.12 0.94
C ALA A 14 1.79 5.06 0.31
N LEU A 15 1.69 6.30 0.78
CA LEU A 15 0.79 7.29 0.19
C LEU A 15 1.15 7.63 -1.25
N THR A 16 2.44 7.80 -1.51
CA THR A 16 2.95 8.06 -2.86
C THR A 16 2.64 6.87 -3.77
N ALA A 17 2.89 5.65 -3.28
CA ALA A 17 2.60 4.42 -3.97
C ALA A 17 1.09 4.28 -4.25
N GLY A 18 0.21 4.56 -3.29
CA GLY A 18 -1.25 4.49 -3.49
C GLY A 18 -1.76 5.42 -4.58
N VAL A 19 -1.24 6.66 -4.66
CA VAL A 19 -1.62 7.60 -5.74
C VAL A 19 -1.11 7.12 -7.10
N PHE A 20 0.15 6.69 -7.17
CA PHE A 20 0.74 6.15 -8.40
C PHE A 20 0.06 4.85 -8.83
N GLU A 21 -0.37 4.03 -7.86
CA GLU A 21 -1.09 2.79 -8.08
C GLU A 21 -2.44 3.07 -8.77
N THR A 22 -3.19 4.06 -8.29
CA THR A 22 -4.46 4.48 -8.91
C THR A 22 -4.25 5.01 -10.32
N ILE A 23 -3.28 5.91 -10.51
CA ILE A 23 -2.99 6.50 -11.83
C ILE A 23 -2.50 5.42 -12.81
N GLY A 24 -1.53 4.61 -12.41
CA GLY A 24 -1.00 3.49 -13.20
C GLY A 24 -2.09 2.48 -13.59
N GLY A 25 -3.01 2.19 -12.67
CA GLY A 25 -4.16 1.34 -12.93
C GLY A 25 -5.08 1.92 -14.00
N ILE A 26 -5.38 3.22 -13.95
CA ILE A 26 -6.16 3.90 -15.00
C ILE A 26 -5.46 3.78 -16.36
N PHE A 27 -4.15 4.03 -16.43
CA PHE A 27 -3.37 3.85 -17.66
C PHE A 27 -3.34 2.38 -18.12
N GLY A 28 -3.33 1.42 -17.20
CA GLY A 28 -3.38 -0.01 -17.49
C GLY A 28 -4.68 -0.49 -18.13
N LEU A 29 -5.77 0.28 -18.01
CA LEU A 29 -7.01 0.01 -18.75
C LEU A 29 -6.85 0.29 -20.26
N PHE A 30 -6.07 1.31 -20.62
CA PHE A 30 -5.78 1.66 -22.01
C PHE A 30 -4.62 0.84 -22.58
N TYR A 31 -3.57 0.67 -21.79
CA TYR A 31 -2.36 -0.08 -22.14
C TYR A 31 -2.33 -1.41 -21.39
N ARG A 32 -2.94 -2.43 -22.02
CA ARG A 32 -3.17 -3.77 -21.45
C ARG A 32 -1.92 -4.66 -21.56
N ILE A 33 -0.82 -4.20 -20.98
CA ILE A 33 0.49 -4.86 -21.10
C ILE A 33 0.78 -5.63 -19.81
N PHE A 34 1.02 -6.93 -19.96
CA PHE A 34 1.46 -7.78 -18.87
C PHE A 34 2.97 -7.62 -18.65
N THR A 35 3.42 -7.45 -17.41
CA THR A 35 4.84 -7.18 -17.12
C THR A 35 5.78 -8.29 -17.62
N PHE A 36 5.36 -9.54 -17.52
CA PHE A 36 6.17 -10.69 -17.92
C PHE A 36 5.76 -11.26 -19.29
N GLU A 37 5.09 -10.46 -20.13
CA GLU A 37 4.74 -10.84 -21.50
C GLU A 37 5.95 -11.32 -22.33
N PRO A 38 7.18 -10.76 -22.17
CA PRO A 38 8.35 -11.29 -22.86
C PRO A 38 8.79 -12.69 -22.40
N LEU A 39 8.35 -13.14 -21.23
CA LEU A 39 8.71 -14.44 -20.66
C LEU A 39 7.62 -15.50 -20.89
N THR A 40 6.35 -15.11 -20.77
CA THR A 40 5.19 -15.97 -21.02
C THR A 40 3.99 -15.16 -21.49
N SER A 41 3.25 -15.72 -22.44
CA SER A 41 2.01 -15.14 -22.98
C SER A 41 0.75 -15.85 -22.49
N ASP A 42 0.88 -16.87 -21.63
CA ASP A 42 -0.24 -17.71 -21.19
C ASP A 42 -1.28 -16.95 -20.36
N LEU A 43 -0.86 -15.83 -19.74
CA LEU A 43 -1.70 -14.98 -18.90
C LEU A 43 -2.39 -13.83 -19.66
N ASN A 44 -2.16 -13.69 -20.96
CA ASN A 44 -2.77 -12.66 -21.80
C ASN A 44 -4.31 -12.58 -21.74
N PRO A 45 -5.06 -13.69 -21.54
CA PRO A 45 -6.52 -13.63 -21.37
C PRO A 45 -7.00 -12.84 -20.14
N ILE A 46 -6.14 -12.64 -19.14
CA ILE A 46 -6.47 -11.83 -17.94
C ILE A 46 -6.41 -10.33 -18.25
N PHE A 47 -5.60 -9.95 -19.25
CA PHE A 47 -5.34 -8.57 -19.63
C PHE A 47 -6.22 -8.12 -20.82
N ASN A 48 -6.80 -9.05 -21.58
CA ASN A 48 -7.61 -8.78 -22.76
C ASN A 48 -8.99 -9.45 -22.69
N PRO A 49 -10.09 -8.79 -23.10
CA PRO A 49 -10.15 -7.44 -23.67
C PRO A 49 -10.12 -6.32 -22.61
N ILE A 50 -10.37 -6.65 -21.35
CA ILE A 50 -10.33 -5.69 -20.25
C ILE A 50 -9.27 -6.15 -19.28
N ASN A 51 -8.38 -5.24 -18.88
CA ASN A 51 -7.32 -5.55 -17.92
C ASN A 51 -7.90 -5.57 -16.50
N ILE A 52 -8.23 -6.77 -16.02
CA ILE A 52 -8.82 -6.97 -14.69
C ILE A 52 -7.82 -6.57 -13.59
N ILE A 53 -6.52 -6.82 -13.81
CA ILE A 53 -5.48 -6.46 -12.86
C ILE A 53 -5.40 -4.94 -12.69
N ALA A 54 -5.52 -4.17 -13.77
CA ALA A 54 -5.56 -2.72 -13.70
C ALA A 54 -6.74 -2.20 -12.86
N ILE A 55 -7.92 -2.81 -12.98
CA ILE A 55 -9.09 -2.46 -12.13
C ILE A 55 -8.78 -2.74 -10.65
N LEU A 56 -8.16 -3.89 -10.35
CA LEU A 56 -7.74 -4.22 -8.99
C LEU A 56 -6.69 -3.22 -8.46
N CYS A 57 -5.73 -2.81 -9.28
CA CYS A 57 -4.73 -1.80 -8.92
C CYS A 57 -5.41 -0.47 -8.55
N ILE A 58 -6.37 0.00 -9.35
CA ILE A 58 -7.14 1.22 -9.04
C ILE A 58 -7.77 1.13 -7.65
N PHE A 59 -8.47 0.02 -7.40
CA PHE A 59 -9.13 -0.24 -6.12
C PHE A 59 -8.13 -0.30 -4.96
N PHE A 60 -7.01 -0.98 -5.14
CA PHE A 60 -5.95 -1.06 -4.12
C PHE A 60 -5.31 0.29 -3.84
N GLY A 61 -5.10 1.13 -4.84
CA GLY A 61 -4.59 2.49 -4.65
C GLY A 61 -5.47 3.31 -3.70
N PHE A 62 -6.79 3.24 -3.87
CA PHE A 62 -7.74 3.87 -2.94
C PHE A 62 -7.68 3.26 -1.53
N ILE A 63 -7.57 1.93 -1.43
CA ILE A 63 -7.43 1.25 -0.12
C ILE A 63 -6.17 1.72 0.61
N ILE A 64 -5.03 1.80 -0.09
CA ILE A 64 -3.75 2.24 0.51
C ILE A 64 -3.90 3.66 1.05
N VAL A 65 -4.45 4.58 0.24
CA VAL A 65 -4.68 5.97 0.66
C VAL A 65 -5.62 6.02 1.87
N ALA A 66 -6.69 5.21 1.88
CA ALA A 66 -7.66 5.19 2.97
C ALA A 66 -7.14 4.55 4.27
N ILE A 67 -6.17 3.63 4.18
CA ILE A 67 -5.50 3.06 5.35
C ILE A 67 -4.47 4.04 5.91
N GLU A 68 -3.70 4.69 5.03
CA GLU A 68 -2.66 5.62 5.46
C GLU A 68 -3.20 6.95 5.95
N ILE A 69 -4.23 7.47 5.31
CA ILE A 69 -5.02 8.60 5.81
C ILE A 69 -6.32 7.97 6.29
N PRO A 70 -6.48 7.70 7.60
CA PRO A 70 -7.65 7.02 8.15
C PRO A 70 -8.90 7.89 8.00
N VAL A 71 -9.47 7.90 6.80
CA VAL A 71 -10.75 8.48 6.45
C VAL A 71 -11.86 7.54 6.91
N PHE A 72 -13.06 8.06 7.10
CA PHE A 72 -14.24 7.22 7.30
C PHE A 72 -14.44 6.36 6.03
N PRO A 73 -14.57 5.01 6.10
CA PRO A 73 -14.90 4.17 7.26
C PRO A 73 -13.71 3.50 7.98
N PHE A 74 -12.47 3.65 7.51
CA PHE A 74 -11.30 2.93 8.06
C PHE A 74 -10.74 3.53 9.36
N LYS A 75 -11.26 4.68 9.79
CA LYS A 75 -10.93 5.32 11.06
C LYS A 75 -11.15 4.34 12.22
N ASN A 76 -10.12 4.15 13.06
CA ASN A 76 -10.09 3.21 14.21
C ASN A 76 -10.13 1.70 13.87
N THR A 77 -9.95 1.30 12.61
CA THR A 77 -9.79 -0.13 12.28
C THR A 77 -8.42 -0.66 12.72
N PHE A 78 -8.34 -1.97 12.98
CA PHE A 78 -7.08 -2.64 13.31
C PHE A 78 -6.03 -2.49 12.20
N VAL A 79 -6.47 -2.50 10.94
CA VAL A 79 -5.61 -2.31 9.75
C VAL A 79 -5.03 -0.90 9.72
N ALA A 80 -5.82 0.12 10.03
CA ALA A 80 -5.34 1.50 10.09
C ALA A 80 -4.50 1.80 11.35
N SER A 81 -4.59 0.99 12.40
CA SER A 81 -3.93 1.31 13.68
C SER A 81 -2.62 0.54 13.89
N SER A 82 -2.48 -0.65 13.29
CA SER A 82 -1.36 -1.57 13.54
C SER A 82 -0.44 -1.69 12.32
N PHE A 83 0.85 -1.92 12.56
CA PHE A 83 1.84 -2.10 11.47
C PHE A 83 1.74 -3.47 10.80
N ILE A 84 1.56 -4.55 11.56
CA ILE A 84 1.50 -5.93 11.03
C ILE A 84 0.50 -6.12 9.88
N PRO A 85 -0.79 -5.74 10.03
CA PRO A 85 -1.76 -5.91 8.94
C PRO A 85 -1.40 -5.09 7.70
N ARG A 86 -0.81 -3.90 7.87
CA ARG A 86 -0.34 -3.06 6.75
C ARG A 86 0.80 -3.73 5.99
N ILE A 87 1.78 -4.27 6.71
CA ILE A 87 2.92 -4.98 6.12
C ILE A 87 2.43 -6.12 5.24
N ILE A 88 1.55 -6.98 5.77
CA ILE A 88 1.00 -8.12 5.02
C ILE A 88 0.23 -7.63 3.79
N LEU A 89 -0.64 -6.65 3.96
CA LEU A 89 -1.45 -6.11 2.88
C LEU A 89 -0.58 -5.49 1.77
N TYR A 90 0.46 -4.74 2.11
CA TYR A 90 1.34 -4.08 1.13
C TYR A 90 2.21 -5.06 0.36
N PHE A 91 2.60 -6.19 0.96
CA PHE A 91 3.25 -7.27 0.21
C PHE A 91 2.29 -7.91 -0.80
N ILE A 92 1.04 -8.17 -0.41
CA ILE A 92 0.04 -8.76 -1.30
C ILE A 92 -0.29 -7.80 -2.44
N ILE A 93 -0.61 -6.55 -2.13
CA ILE A 93 -0.93 -5.54 -3.15
C ILE A 93 0.28 -5.34 -4.04
N GLY A 94 1.48 -5.11 -3.48
CA GLY A 94 2.68 -4.90 -4.27
C GLY A 94 3.00 -6.05 -5.22
N GLY A 95 2.75 -7.29 -4.80
CA GLY A 95 2.88 -8.47 -5.68
C GLY A 95 1.90 -8.45 -6.86
N VAL A 96 0.64 -8.08 -6.62
CA VAL A 96 -0.38 -7.95 -7.69
C VAL A 96 -0.04 -6.79 -8.63
N SER A 97 0.37 -5.64 -8.08
CA SER A 97 0.74 -4.43 -8.84
C SER A 97 1.86 -4.70 -9.83
N ILE A 98 2.85 -5.53 -9.45
CA ILE A 98 3.98 -5.89 -10.33
C ILE A 98 3.53 -6.67 -11.57
N LEU A 99 2.38 -7.35 -11.55
CA LEU A 99 1.86 -8.06 -12.74
C LEU A 99 1.39 -7.09 -13.82
N ASN A 100 0.91 -5.90 -13.46
CA ASN A 100 0.51 -4.87 -14.41
C ASN A 100 1.70 -3.96 -14.72
N TYR A 101 2.09 -3.85 -16.00
CA TYR A 101 3.31 -3.14 -16.37
C TYR A 101 3.34 -1.68 -15.90
N GLN A 102 2.19 -1.00 -15.94
CA GLN A 102 2.06 0.39 -15.50
C GLN A 102 2.16 0.57 -13.98
N ASN A 103 2.08 -0.51 -13.20
CA ASN A 103 2.04 -0.51 -11.74
C ASN A 103 3.27 -1.17 -11.09
N VAL A 104 4.31 -1.50 -11.87
CA VAL A 104 5.55 -2.06 -11.31
C VAL A 104 6.19 -1.11 -10.29
N ASN A 105 6.29 0.19 -10.62
CA ASN A 105 6.87 1.19 -9.73
C ASN A 105 6.13 1.33 -8.38
N PRO A 106 4.81 1.60 -8.35
CA PRO A 106 4.07 1.64 -7.08
C PRO A 106 4.10 0.30 -6.34
N GLY A 107 4.10 -0.84 -7.04
CA GLY A 107 4.26 -2.15 -6.42
C GLY A 107 5.57 -2.31 -5.66
N LEU A 108 6.70 -1.87 -6.26
CA LEU A 108 8.00 -1.85 -5.59
C LEU A 108 8.01 -0.89 -4.39
N TYR A 109 7.38 0.28 -4.53
CA TYR A 109 7.29 1.24 -3.42
C TYR A 109 6.49 0.69 -2.23
N LEU A 110 5.45 -0.10 -2.47
CA LEU A 110 4.70 -0.78 -1.41
C LEU A 110 5.54 -1.83 -0.68
N ILE A 111 6.35 -2.61 -1.41
CA ILE A 111 7.29 -3.55 -0.80
C ILE A 111 8.32 -2.81 0.07
N ILE A 112 8.87 -1.70 -0.44
CA ILE A 112 9.80 -0.86 0.33
C ILE A 112 9.12 -0.29 1.58
N SER A 113 7.89 0.21 1.47
CA SER A 113 7.10 0.69 2.61
C SER A 113 6.88 -0.41 3.64
N ALA A 114 6.54 -1.63 3.22
CA ALA A 114 6.39 -2.78 4.11
C ALA A 114 7.68 -3.08 4.89
N ILE A 115 8.84 -3.06 4.22
CA ILE A 115 10.15 -3.22 4.87
C ILE A 115 10.40 -2.11 5.89
N MET A 116 10.06 -0.86 5.57
CA MET A 116 10.21 0.26 6.51
C MET A 116 9.27 0.14 7.71
N TYR A 117 8.04 -0.35 7.52
CA TYR A 117 7.13 -0.65 8.63
C TYR A 117 7.66 -1.78 9.53
N ILE A 118 8.33 -2.79 8.95
CA ILE A 118 9.03 -3.82 9.73
C ILE A 118 10.16 -3.18 10.56
N ALA A 119 10.96 -2.29 9.97
CA ALA A 119 12.01 -1.57 10.69
C ALA A 119 11.43 -0.72 11.84
N ALA A 120 10.33 0.00 11.60
CA ALA A 120 9.62 0.77 12.62
C ALA A 120 9.08 -0.11 13.76
N ALA A 121 8.55 -1.29 13.43
CA ALA A 121 8.06 -2.25 14.40
C ALA A 121 9.20 -2.78 15.28
N ARG A 122 10.35 -3.13 14.68
CA ARG A 122 11.57 -3.55 15.41
C ARG A 122 12.14 -2.44 16.29
N GLY A 123 12.03 -1.19 15.84
CA GLY A 123 12.42 0.01 16.59
C GLY A 123 11.45 0.40 17.71
N GLY A 124 10.31 -0.29 17.86
CA GLY A 124 9.33 -0.04 18.92
C GLY A 124 8.43 1.18 18.70
N GLU A 125 8.46 1.82 17.52
CA GLU A 125 7.72 3.06 17.24
C GLU A 125 6.19 2.89 17.37
N GLY A 126 5.68 1.69 17.07
CA GLY A 126 4.25 1.40 17.15
C GLY A 126 3.70 1.38 18.59
N ARG A 127 4.52 1.05 19.60
CA ARG A 127 4.06 0.99 21.00
C ARG A 127 3.79 2.37 21.60
N HIS A 128 4.53 3.38 21.16
CA HIS A 128 4.38 4.76 21.65
C HIS A 128 3.06 5.40 21.20
N ARG A 129 2.62 5.11 19.97
CA ARG A 129 1.34 5.59 19.43
C ARG A 129 0.14 5.05 20.21
N VAL A 130 0.10 3.74 20.44
CA VAL A 130 -1.00 3.09 21.17
C VAL A 130 -1.13 3.64 22.59
N LYS A 131 0.00 3.86 23.29
CA LYS A 131 -0.01 4.44 24.64
C LYS A 131 -0.54 5.88 24.66
N GLN A 132 -0.21 6.67 23.64
CA GLN A 132 -0.66 8.06 23.53
C GLN A 132 -2.16 8.15 23.17
N ASP A 133 -2.64 7.26 22.31
CA ASP A 133 -4.06 7.17 21.96
C ASP A 133 -4.93 6.70 23.14
N ASP A 134 -4.43 5.75 23.94
CA ASP A 134 -5.11 5.30 25.16
C ASP A 134 -5.19 6.41 26.24
N LEU A 135 -4.09 7.16 26.42
CA LEU A 135 -4.08 8.33 27.29
C LEU A 135 -5.06 9.41 26.81
N ARG A 136 -5.13 9.68 25.50
CA ARG A 136 -6.10 10.63 24.93
C ARG A 136 -7.54 10.19 25.16
N ARG A 137 -7.86 8.89 25.02
CA ARG A 137 -9.21 8.39 25.30
C ARG A 137 -9.60 8.58 26.77
N LYS A 138 -8.66 8.36 27.70
CA LYS A 138 -8.88 8.53 29.14
C LYS A 138 -9.07 9.99 29.58
N LEU A 139 -8.59 10.95 28.79
CA LEU A 139 -8.74 12.39 29.08
C LEU A 139 -10.01 13.02 28.50
N VAL A 140 -10.76 12.28 27.66
CA VAL A 140 -12.00 12.74 27.01
C VAL A 140 -13.25 12.11 27.67
N VAL A 141 -13.05 11.31 28.73
CA VAL A 141 -14.09 10.80 29.65
C VAL A 141 -13.96 11.55 30.96
#